data_AF-A0A0J7N6V1-F1
#
_entry.id   AF-A0A0J7N6V1-F1
#
_cell.length_a   1.000
_cell.length_b   1.000
_cell.length_c   1.000
_cell.angle_alpha   90.00
_cell.angle_beta   90.00
_cell.angle_gamma   90.00
#
_symmetry.space_group_name_H-M   'P 1'
#
loop_
_entity.id
_entity.type
_entity.pdbx_description
1 polymer ?
#
loop_
_entity_poly.entity_id
_entity_poly.type
_entity_poly.pdbx_seq_one_letter_code
_entity_poly.pdbx_strand_id
1 'polypeptide(L)'
;MLRYLQRRLWYFDAKQSNGSLNDIVNHLDVVAASAAHKIRYWDYDWQKTLSVILSTRKLYTRKTVDELLFTGYSDGILTMGKMMVTDPDIPAFDRFGWFYMVGR
;
A
#
# COMPACT_ATOMS: atom_id res chain seq x y z
N MET A 1 -20.27 27.25 -18.32
CA MET A 1 -19.95 26.10 -17.44
C MET A 1 -18.64 26.40 -16.75
N LEU A 2 -18.64 26.62 -15.42
CA LEU A 2 -17.41 26.77 -14.65
C LEU A 2 -16.87 25.39 -14.29
N ARG A 3 -15.58 25.13 -14.56
CA ARG A 3 -14.84 23.95 -14.12
C ARG A 3 -13.67 24.41 -13.27
N TYR A 4 -13.47 23.80 -12.11
CA TYR A 4 -12.33 24.08 -11.24
C TYR A 4 -11.64 22.77 -10.85
N LEU A 5 -10.34 22.83 -10.61
CA LEU A 5 -9.54 21.72 -10.12
C LEU A 5 -9.05 22.07 -8.71
N GLN A 6 -9.48 21.31 -7.71
CA GLN A 6 -9.00 21.49 -6.35
C GLN A 6 -7.72 20.68 -6.13
N ARG A 7 -6.58 21.36 -5.99
CA ARG A 7 -5.33 20.74 -5.56
C ARG A 7 -5.32 20.59 -4.04
N ARG A 8 -5.01 19.40 -3.54
CA ARG A 8 -4.83 19.13 -2.10
C ARG A 8 -3.35 18.84 -1.85
N LEU A 9 -2.75 19.61 -0.96
CA LEU A 9 -1.35 19.49 -0.55
C LEU A 9 -1.31 19.29 0.96
N TRP A 10 -0.38 18.48 1.42
CA TRP A 10 -0.22 18.13 2.83
C TRP A 10 1.17 18.50 3.30
N TYR A 11 1.25 19.19 4.43
CA TYR A 11 2.50 19.61 5.06
C TYR A 11 2.49 19.13 6.51
N PHE A 12 3.57 18.49 6.93
CA PHE A 12 3.71 18.04 8.31
C PHE A 12 4.02 19.21 9.24
N ASP A 13 3.19 19.40 10.26
CA ASP A 13 3.42 20.37 11.34
C ASP A 13 3.82 19.65 12.63
N ALA A 14 5.13 19.65 12.91
CA ALA A 14 5.68 19.03 14.10
C ALA A 14 5.22 19.70 15.41
N LYS A 15 4.90 21.00 15.41
CA LYS A 15 4.52 21.73 16.63
C LYS A 15 3.10 21.41 17.09
N GLN A 16 2.23 21.05 16.14
CA GLN A 16 0.85 20.65 16.40
C GLN A 16 0.64 19.13 16.36
N SER A 17 1.73 18.35 16.31
CA SER A 17 1.70 16.89 16.29
C SER A 17 2.20 16.32 17.61
N ASN A 18 1.57 15.25 18.09
CA ASN A 18 1.99 14.54 19.31
C ASN A 18 3.21 13.61 19.08
N GLY A 19 3.79 13.64 17.87
CA GLY A 19 4.79 12.68 17.42
C GLY A 19 5.49 13.14 16.16
N SER A 20 6.34 12.28 15.62
CA SER A 20 7.15 12.53 14.43
C SER A 20 6.77 11.63 13.26
N LEU A 21 7.14 12.04 12.05
CA LEU A 21 7.00 11.21 10.85
C LEU A 21 7.81 9.90 10.91
N ASN A 22 8.82 9.84 11.78
CA ASN A 22 9.65 8.65 11.99
C ASN A 22 9.05 7.69 13.02
N ASP A 23 7.93 8.05 13.64
CA ASP A 23 7.29 7.20 14.65
C ASP A 23 6.81 5.91 14.00
N ILE A 24 7.03 4.81 14.72
CA ILE A 24 6.75 3.48 14.21
C ILE A 24 5.36 3.05 14.64
N VAL A 25 4.51 2.72 13.67
CA VAL A 25 3.16 2.24 13.90
C VAL A 25 3.07 0.77 13.50
N ASN A 26 2.46 -0.05 14.37
CA ASN A 26 2.06 -1.40 14.02
C ASN A 26 0.69 -1.31 13.35
N HIS A 27 0.60 -1.75 12.11
CA HIS A 27 -0.63 -1.67 11.32
C HIS A 27 -0.91 -3.02 10.66
N LEU A 28 -2.18 -3.27 10.29
CA LEU A 28 -2.55 -4.43 9.51
C LEU A 28 -1.74 -4.43 8.21
N ASP A 29 -1.34 -5.62 7.77
CA ASP A 29 -0.71 -5.78 6.47
C ASP A 29 -1.75 -5.65 5.34
N VAL A 30 -2.04 -4.40 4.98
CA VAL A 30 -3.05 -4.06 3.96
C VAL A 30 -2.68 -4.61 2.60
N VAL A 31 -1.37 -4.70 2.28
CA VAL A 31 -0.88 -5.27 1.02
C VAL A 31 -1.22 -6.76 0.94
N ALA A 32 -0.90 -7.52 2.00
CA ALA A 32 -1.24 -8.93 2.08
C ALA A 32 -2.76 -9.17 2.02
N ALA A 33 -3.53 -8.39 2.78
CA ALA A 33 -4.99 -8.49 2.81
C ALA A 33 -5.63 -8.17 1.44
N SER A 34 -5.16 -7.12 0.77
CA SER A 34 -5.66 -6.72 -0.55
C SER A 34 -5.30 -7.73 -1.63
N ALA A 35 -4.08 -8.27 -1.59
CA ALA A 35 -3.64 -9.31 -2.51
C ALA A 35 -4.48 -10.59 -2.35
N ALA A 36 -4.69 -11.05 -1.10
CA ALA A 36 -5.53 -12.21 -0.82
C ALA A 36 -6.96 -12.01 -1.33
N HIS A 37 -7.52 -10.81 -1.16
CA HIS A 37 -8.85 -10.47 -1.67
C HIS A 37 -8.90 -10.47 -3.21
N LYS A 38 -7.86 -9.97 -3.89
CA LYS A 38 -7.81 -9.88 -5.37
C LYS A 38 -7.71 -11.27 -6.02
N ILE A 39 -6.88 -12.16 -5.49
CA ILE A 39 -6.63 -13.45 -6.13
C ILE A 39 -7.65 -14.56 -5.81
N ARG A 40 -8.65 -14.28 -4.96
CA ARG A 40 -9.62 -15.29 -4.47
C ARG A 40 -10.40 -16.03 -5.57
N TYR A 41 -10.47 -15.43 -6.76
CA TYR A 41 -11.16 -15.99 -7.93
C TYR A 41 -10.20 -16.33 -9.09
N TRP A 42 -8.89 -16.24 -8.86
CA TRP A 42 -7.89 -16.63 -9.85
C TRP A 42 -7.66 -18.14 -9.84
N ASP A 43 -6.87 -18.63 -10.79
CA ASP A 43 -6.49 -20.03 -10.88
C ASP A 43 -5.83 -20.52 -9.58
N TYR A 44 -6.01 -21.82 -9.30
CA TYR A 44 -5.56 -22.45 -8.07
C TYR A 44 -4.05 -22.28 -7.81
N ASP A 45 -3.23 -22.26 -8.86
CA ASP A 45 -1.79 -22.08 -8.73
C ASP A 45 -1.41 -20.72 -8.14
N TRP A 46 -2.15 -19.67 -8.49
CA TRP A 46 -1.96 -18.33 -7.91
C TRP A 46 -2.40 -18.28 -6.45
N GLN A 47 -3.54 -18.89 -6.13
CA GLN A 47 -4.04 -19.01 -4.75
C GLN A 47 -3.03 -19.75 -3.86
N LYS A 48 -2.52 -20.88 -4.35
CA LYS A 48 -1.52 -21.68 -3.63
C LYS A 48 -0.21 -20.92 -3.43
N THR A 49 0.28 -20.25 -4.47
CA THR A 49 1.51 -19.45 -4.41
C THR A 49 1.41 -18.35 -3.35
N LEU A 50 0.34 -17.56 -3.36
CA LEU A 50 0.16 -16.52 -2.34
C LEU A 50 -0.04 -17.13 -0.94
N SER A 51 -0.77 -18.24 -0.83
CA SER A 51 -0.98 -18.92 0.46
C SER A 51 0.36 -19.34 1.10
N VAL A 52 1.31 -19.83 0.32
CA VAL A 52 2.65 -20.18 0.81
C VAL A 52 3.40 -18.93 1.30
N ILE A 53 3.36 -17.85 0.52
CA ILE A 53 3.98 -16.57 0.90
C ILE A 53 3.38 -16.04 2.21
N LEU A 54 2.05 -16.07 2.33
CA LEU A 54 1.34 -15.58 3.51
C LEU A 54 1.54 -16.46 4.74
N SER A 55 1.78 -17.77 4.58
CA SER A 55 1.95 -18.70 5.70
C SER A 55 3.12 -18.37 6.63
N THR A 56 4.15 -17.70 6.10
CA THR A 56 5.35 -17.30 6.86
C THR A 56 5.32 -15.83 7.27
N ARG A 57 4.27 -15.10 6.86
CA ARG A 57 4.15 -13.66 7.00
C ARG A 57 3.30 -13.30 8.22
N LYS A 58 3.64 -12.19 8.88
CA LYS A 58 2.84 -11.65 9.98
C LYS A 58 1.61 -10.93 9.43
N LEU A 59 0.51 -10.96 10.19
CA LEU A 59 -0.71 -10.21 9.86
C LEU A 59 -0.55 -8.69 10.00
N TYR A 60 0.51 -8.25 10.67
CA TYR A 60 0.81 -6.84 10.88
C TYR A 60 2.17 -6.48 10.29
N THR A 61 2.26 -5.25 9.78
CA THR A 61 3.50 -4.60 9.38
C THR A 61 3.86 -3.51 10.37
N ARG A 62 5.15 -3.20 10.47
CA ARG A 62 5.69 -2.17 11.35
C ARG A 62 6.44 -1.18 10.47
N LYS A 63 5.88 0.02 10.31
CA LYS A 63 6.34 1.05 9.38
C LYS A 63 6.29 2.42 10.01
N THR A 64 7.07 3.34 9.47
CA THR A 64 7.02 4.74 9.90
C THR A 64 5.72 5.41 9.46
N VAL A 65 5.29 6.45 10.18
CA VAL A 65 4.14 7.26 9.77
C VAL A 65 4.33 7.84 8.37
N ASP A 66 5.55 8.28 8.03
CA ASP A 66 5.89 8.78 6.70
C ASP A 66 5.68 7.73 5.60
N GLU A 67 6.19 6.52 5.80
CA GLU A 67 6.03 5.41 4.84
C GLU A 67 4.56 5.03 4.67
N LEU A 68 3.79 5.00 5.77
CA LEU A 68 2.38 4.63 5.72
C LEU A 68 1.50 5.68 5.05
N LEU A 69 1.85 6.96 5.18
CA LEU A 69 1.02 8.05 4.67
C LEU A 69 1.49 8.58 3.32
N PHE A 70 2.78 8.90 3.15
CA PHE A 70 3.25 9.75 2.06
C PHE A 70 4.27 9.08 1.14
N THR A 71 5.39 8.61 1.68
CA THR A 71 6.50 8.09 0.85
C THR A 71 6.23 6.70 0.30
N GLY A 72 5.39 5.94 0.98
CA GLY A 72 5.02 4.59 0.58
C GLY A 72 6.16 3.59 0.82
N TYR A 73 5.80 2.40 1.31
CA TYR A 73 6.75 1.30 1.41
C TYR A 73 6.61 0.32 0.25
N SER A 74 7.73 -0.26 -0.17
CA SER A 74 7.76 -1.34 -1.15
C SER A 74 7.52 -2.69 -0.47
N ASP A 75 6.90 -3.62 -1.19
CA ASP A 75 6.64 -4.98 -0.73
C ASP A 75 6.92 -5.99 -1.84
N GLY A 76 7.31 -7.21 -1.44
CA GLY A 76 7.51 -8.32 -2.38
C GLY A 76 6.23 -8.67 -3.14
N ILE A 77 5.07 -8.63 -2.49
CA ILE A 77 3.77 -8.91 -3.12
C ILE A 77 3.42 -7.83 -4.16
N LEU A 78 3.70 -6.56 -3.87
CA LEU A 78 3.53 -5.47 -4.84
C LEU A 78 4.43 -5.65 -6.05
N THR A 79 5.68 -6.05 -5.82
CA THR A 79 6.66 -6.30 -6.88
C THR A 79 6.21 -7.47 -7.78
N MET A 80 5.65 -8.52 -7.18
CA MET A 80 5.08 -9.64 -7.93
C MET A 80 3.86 -9.21 -8.75
N GLY A 81 2.96 -8.40 -8.17
CA GLY A 81 1.80 -7.85 -8.89
C GLY A 81 2.19 -7.08 -10.16
N LYS A 82 3.31 -6.34 -10.13
CA LYS A 82 3.84 -5.67 -11.33
C LYS A 82 4.32 -6.60 -12.43
N MET A 83 4.76 -7.80 -12.10
CA MET A 83 5.14 -8.79 -13.12
C MET A 83 3.89 -9.41 -13.77
N MET A 84 2.73 -9.23 -13.16
CA MET A 84 1.43 -9.77 -13.59
C MET A 84 0.51 -8.71 -14.22
N VAL A 85 1.09 -7.61 -14.75
CA VAL A 85 0.43 -6.40 -15.30
C VAL A 85 -0.51 -6.65 -16.50
N THR A 86 -0.77 -7.91 -16.87
CA THR A 86 -1.82 -8.22 -17.84
C THR A 86 -3.24 -8.03 -17.31
N ASP A 87 -3.45 -7.95 -15.99
CA ASP A 87 -4.77 -7.64 -15.40
C ASP A 87 -4.94 -6.11 -15.18
N PRO A 88 -5.89 -5.45 -15.86
CA PRO A 88 -6.12 -4.00 -15.75
C PRO A 88 -6.61 -3.54 -14.37
N ASP A 89 -7.11 -4.45 -13.53
CA ASP A 89 -7.53 -4.15 -12.17
C ASP A 89 -6.35 -4.13 -11.18
N ILE A 90 -5.15 -4.57 -11.59
CA ILE A 90 -3.97 -4.49 -10.74
C ILE A 90 -3.37 -3.10 -10.92
N PRO A 91 -3.39 -2.26 -9.87
CA PRO A 91 -2.81 -0.94 -10.01
C PRO A 91 -1.30 -1.05 -10.23
N ALA A 92 -0.79 -0.28 -11.19
CA ALA A 92 0.63 -0.17 -11.50
C ALA A 92 1.40 0.66 -10.44
N PHE A 93 1.13 0.43 -9.15
CA PHE A 93 1.80 1.12 -8.05
C PHE A 93 3.04 0.34 -7.60
N ASP A 94 4.11 1.08 -7.32
CA ASP A 94 5.36 0.55 -6.82
C ASP A 94 5.44 0.43 -5.31
N ARG A 95 4.63 1.21 -4.62
CA ARG A 95 4.63 1.32 -3.17
C ARG A 95 3.20 1.41 -2.67
N PHE A 96 3.02 0.99 -1.43
CA PHE A 96 1.80 1.22 -0.70
C PHE A 96 2.00 2.35 0.31
N GLY A 97 1.07 3.30 0.28
CA GLY A 97 0.85 4.31 1.31
C GLY A 97 -0.54 4.92 1.10
N TRP A 98 -1.21 5.30 2.18
CA TRP A 98 -2.61 5.76 2.14
C TRP A 98 -2.81 7.00 1.26
N PHE A 99 -1.84 7.92 1.28
CA PHE A 99 -1.82 9.11 0.44
C PHE A 99 -0.64 9.08 -0.54
N TYR A 100 -0.15 7.87 -0.89
CA TYR A 100 0.91 7.72 -1.86
C TYR A 100 0.49 8.33 -3.20
N MET A 101 1.30 9.27 -3.72
CA MET A 101 1.04 10.09 -4.92
C MET A 101 -0.13 11.08 -4.86
N VAL A 102 -0.79 11.26 -3.71
CA VAL A 102 -1.83 12.28 -3.56
C VAL A 102 -1.17 13.66 -3.49
N GLY A 103 -1.42 14.51 -4.49
CA GLY A 103 -1.01 15.91 -4.51
C GLY A 103 0.26 16.24 -5.33
N ARG A 104 0.88 15.25 -5.99
CA ARG A 104 1.90 15.51 -7.02
C ARG A 104 1.25 16.03 -8.29
#